data_AF-A0A699XG52-F1
#
_entry.id   AF-A0A699XG52-F1
#
_cell.length_a   1.000
_cell.length_b   1.000
_cell.length_c   1.000
_cell.angle_alpha   90.00
_cell.angle_beta   90.00
_cell.angle_gamma   90.00
#
_symmetry.space_group_name_H-M   'P 1'
#
loop_
_entity.id
_entity.type
_entity.pdbx_description
1 polymer ?
#
loop_
_entity_poly.entity_id
_entity_poly.type
_entity_poly.pdbx_seq_one_letter_code
_entity_poly.pdbx_strand_id
1 'polypeptide(L)'
;DVFSGLEADQKVIAAHGCYAMTATTALTAQNTQGVHDIHHTPPAFLKKQLDAVCDDVGVDVVKTGTRQNPRKTASIDDICRHAC
;
A
#
# COMPACT_ATOMS: atom_id res chain seq x y z
N ASP A 1 -7.02 -14.38 0.15
CA ASP A 1 -5.94 -15.29 0.56
C ASP A 1 -5.37 -14.87 1.90
N VAL A 2 -5.19 -15.81 2.81
CA VAL A 2 -4.74 -15.59 4.20
C VAL A 2 -3.33 -14.98 4.30
N PHE A 3 -2.52 -15.11 3.26
CA PHE A 3 -1.14 -14.58 3.19
C PHE A 3 -1.01 -13.34 2.28
N SER A 4 -2.07 -12.56 2.13
CA SER A 4 -2.07 -11.34 1.32
C SER A 4 -2.00 -10.10 2.22
N GLY A 5 -1.31 -9.06 1.75
CA GLY A 5 -1.15 -7.81 2.49
C GLY A 5 0.23 -7.21 2.34
N LEU A 6 0.43 -6.06 2.99
CA LEU A 6 1.67 -5.31 2.91
C LEU A 6 2.87 -6.11 3.44
N GLU A 7 2.67 -6.99 4.43
CA GLU A 7 3.75 -7.77 5.03
C GLU A 7 4.31 -8.83 4.08
N ALA A 8 3.46 -9.40 3.22
CA ALA A 8 3.90 -10.34 2.20
C ALA A 8 4.67 -9.62 1.09
N ASP A 9 4.15 -8.48 0.64
CA ASP A 9 4.79 -7.66 -0.39
C ASP A 9 6.19 -7.19 0.07
N GLN A 10 6.32 -6.66 1.30
CA GLN A 10 7.61 -6.20 1.81
C GLN A 10 8.64 -7.33 1.93
N LYS A 11 8.24 -8.55 2.33
CA LYS A 11 9.14 -9.70 2.39
C LYS A 11 9.67 -10.08 1.01
N VAL A 12 8.81 -10.10 0.00
CA VAL A 12 9.21 -10.42 -1.38
C VAL A 12 10.13 -9.33 -1.93
N ILE A 13 9.77 -8.06 -1.77
CA ILE A 13 10.58 -6.93 -2.24
C ILE A 13 11.98 -6.96 -1.59
N ALA A 14 12.04 -7.16 -0.27
CA ALA A 14 13.31 -7.27 0.45
C ALA A 14 14.14 -8.49 0.01
N ALA A 15 13.49 -9.63 -0.26
CA ALA A 15 14.16 -10.83 -0.78
C ALA A 15 14.79 -10.60 -2.17
N HIS A 16 14.31 -9.63 -2.93
CA HIS A 16 14.88 -9.19 -4.21
C HIS A 16 15.90 -8.05 -4.08
N GLY A 17 16.31 -7.68 -2.86
CA GLY A 17 17.30 -6.62 -2.63
C GLY A 17 16.78 -5.20 -2.85
N CYS A 18 15.46 -5.04 -2.95
CA CYS A 18 14.81 -3.74 -3.11
C CYS A 18 14.35 -3.18 -1.76
N TYR A 19 14.18 -1.86 -1.69
CA TYR A 19 13.62 -1.17 -0.53
C TYR A 19 12.15 -0.84 -0.76
N ALA A 20 11.27 -1.26 0.16
CA ALA A 20 9.83 -1.06 0.06
C ALA A 20 9.36 0.09 0.95
N MET A 21 8.85 1.17 0.34
CA MET A 21 8.04 2.18 1.02
C MET A 21 6.55 1.91 0.79
N THR A 22 5.69 2.30 1.73
CA THR A 22 4.26 1.88 1.70
C THR A 22 3.33 3.04 1.97
N ALA A 23 2.20 3.07 1.26
CA ALA A 23 1.04 3.88 1.59
C ALA A 23 -0.15 2.95 1.91
N THR A 24 -0.46 2.80 3.19
CA THR A 24 -1.39 1.78 3.69
C THR A 24 -2.83 2.24 3.52
N THR A 25 -3.62 1.51 2.73
CA THR A 25 -5.02 1.85 2.42
C THR A 25 -6.01 1.38 3.48
N ALA A 26 -5.68 0.31 4.20
CA ALA A 26 -6.42 -0.17 5.35
C ALA A 26 -5.51 -1.00 6.26
N LEU A 27 -5.75 -0.94 7.56
CA LEU A 27 -5.19 -1.86 8.53
C LEU A 27 -6.18 -3.00 8.75
N THR A 28 -5.71 -4.23 8.67
CA THR A 28 -6.53 -5.42 8.92
C THR A 28 -6.13 -6.04 10.24
N ALA A 29 -7.10 -6.28 11.13
CA ALA A 29 -6.90 -7.23 12.22
C ALA A 29 -7.05 -8.64 11.64
N GLN A 30 -5.96 -9.23 11.17
CA GLN A 30 -5.95 -10.50 10.43
C GLN A 30 -5.01 -11.52 11.07
N ASN A 31 -5.36 -12.80 10.96
CA ASN A 31 -4.45 -13.93 11.25
C ASN A 31 -4.68 -15.06 10.23
N THR A 32 -4.07 -16.22 10.49
CA THR A 32 -4.15 -17.38 9.59
C THR A 32 -5.57 -17.93 9.40
N GLN A 33 -6.52 -17.55 10.26
CA GLN A 33 -7.91 -17.99 10.20
C GLN A 33 -8.85 -16.97 9.55
N GLY A 34 -8.34 -15.80 9.18
CA GLY A 34 -9.11 -14.78 8.46
C GLY A 34 -8.95 -13.36 9.01
N VAL A 35 -9.78 -12.46 8.47
CA VAL A 35 -9.87 -11.04 8.85
C VAL A 35 -10.99 -10.87 9.87
N HIS A 36 -10.66 -10.23 10.98
CA HIS A 36 -11.57 -9.96 12.09
C HIS A 36 -12.09 -8.53 12.07
N ASP A 37 -11.30 -7.58 11.57
CA ASP A 37 -11.69 -6.17 11.42
C ASP A 37 -10.84 -5.46 10.36
N ILE A 38 -11.36 -4.35 9.82
CA ILE A 38 -10.72 -3.51 8.82
C ILE A 38 -10.87 -2.04 9.21
N HIS A 39 -9.75 -1.38 9.49
CA HIS A 39 -9.69 0.06 9.68
C HIS A 39 -9.22 0.74 8.39
N HIS A 40 -10.11 1.47 7.74
CA HIS A 40 -9.78 2.19 6.50
C HIS A 40 -9.04 3.49 6.76
N THR A 41 -7.92 3.67 6.07
CA THR A 41 -7.17 4.91 6.09
C THR A 41 -7.96 6.03 5.40
N PRO A 42 -8.15 7.21 6.05
CA PRO A 42 -8.80 8.34 5.40
C PRO A 42 -8.04 8.79 4.13
N PRO A 43 -8.72 9.11 3.02
CA PRO A 43 -8.05 9.47 1.76
C PRO A 43 -7.06 10.63 1.88
N ALA A 44 -7.37 11.66 2.68
CA ALA A 44 -6.48 12.78 2.92
C ALA A 44 -5.18 12.37 3.63
N PHE A 45 -5.23 11.36 4.49
CA PHE A 45 -4.04 10.83 5.16
C PHE A 45 -3.27 9.86 4.27
N LEU A 46 -3.96 9.10 3.42
CA LEU A 46 -3.33 8.27 2.39
C LEU A 46 -2.52 9.14 1.40
N LYS A 47 -3.05 10.31 1.02
CA LYS A 47 -2.31 11.28 0.20
C LYS A 47 -1.00 11.72 0.87
N LYS A 48 -1.05 12.09 2.16
CA LYS A 48 0.17 12.45 2.90
C LYS A 48 1.22 11.33 2.94
N GLN A 49 0.78 10.06 3.01
CA GLN A 49 1.69 8.92 2.92
C GLN A 49 2.35 8.85 1.53
N LEU A 50 1.57 9.02 0.46
CA LEU A 50 2.09 9.03 -0.91
C LEU A 50 3.09 10.16 -1.14
N ASP A 51 2.74 11.40 -0.74
CA ASP A 51 3.62 12.55 -0.85
C ASP A 51 4.95 12.28 -0.10
N ALA A 52 4.87 11.78 1.14
CA ALA A 52 6.06 11.50 1.96
C ALA A 52 6.99 10.42 1.38
N VAL A 53 6.45 9.37 0.77
CA VAL A 53 7.28 8.29 0.19
C VAL A 53 7.85 8.67 -1.18
N CYS A 54 7.10 9.44 -1.97
CA CYS A 54 7.54 9.85 -3.29
C CYS A 54 8.58 10.97 -3.24
N ASP A 55 8.51 11.86 -2.25
CA ASP A 55 9.41 13.01 -2.12
C ASP A 55 10.78 12.67 -1.50
N ASP A 56 10.97 11.47 -0.93
CA ASP A 56 12.20 11.11 -0.20
C ASP A 56 13.28 10.49 -1.10
N VAL A 57 13.07 9.24 -1.55
CA VAL A 57 14.11 8.44 -2.22
C VAL A 57 13.84 8.22 -3.72
N GLY A 58 12.68 8.68 -4.21
CA GLY A 58 12.17 8.37 -5.54
C GLY A 58 11.52 6.98 -5.62
N VAL A 59 10.73 6.74 -6.67
CA VAL A 59 9.96 5.50 -6.85
C VAL A 59 10.17 4.93 -8.26
N ASP A 60 10.89 3.82 -8.38
CA ASP A 60 11.11 3.13 -9.66
C ASP A 60 9.90 2.26 -10.08
N VAL A 61 9.23 1.66 -9.09
CA VAL A 61 8.14 0.70 -9.31
C VAL A 61 7.06 0.87 -8.26
N VAL A 62 5.80 0.84 -8.71
CA VAL A 62 4.62 0.88 -7.85
C VAL A 62 3.92 -0.46 -7.85
N LYS A 63 3.72 -1.03 -6.66
CA LYS A 63 2.84 -2.18 -6.44
C LYS A 63 1.54 -1.74 -5.78
N THR A 64 0.40 -2.18 -6.31
CA THR A 64 -0.90 -1.97 -5.67
C THR A 64 -1.51 -3.29 -5.20
N GLY A 65 -1.99 -3.31 -3.96
CA GLY A 65 -2.66 -4.46 -3.33
C GLY A 65 -4.17 -4.49 -3.59
N THR A 66 -4.84 -5.46 -2.96
CA THR A 66 -6.27 -5.72 -3.12
C THR A 66 -7.13 -4.51 -2.73
N ARG A 67 -7.97 -4.03 -3.66
CA ARG A 67 -8.91 -2.94 -3.43
C ARG A 67 -10.29 -3.49 -3.07
N GLN A 68 -10.80 -3.15 -1.89
CA GLN A 68 -12.17 -3.53 -1.50
C GLN A 68 -13.23 -2.50 -1.92
N ASN A 69 -12.83 -1.26 -2.27
CA ASN A 69 -13.74 -0.25 -2.80
C ASN A 69 -13.03 0.73 -3.77
N PRO A 70 -13.32 0.68 -5.08
CA PRO A 70 -12.65 1.53 -6.08
C PRO A 70 -13.02 3.02 -5.96
N ARG A 71 -14.10 3.36 -5.23
CA ARG A 71 -14.56 4.75 -5.06
C ARG A 71 -13.89 5.50 -3.90
N LYS A 72 -13.20 4.78 -3.00
CA LYS A 72 -12.60 5.34 -1.77
C LYS A 72 -11.07 5.25 -1.71
N THR A 73 -10.44 4.65 -2.72
CA THR A 73 -8.97 4.57 -2.80
C THR A 73 -8.47 5.69 -3.70
N ALA A 74 -7.32 6.30 -3.36
CA ALA A 74 -6.63 7.22 -4.26
C ALA A 74 -6.52 6.58 -5.65
N SER A 75 -6.78 7.36 -6.70
CA SER A 75 -6.76 6.82 -8.06
C SER A 75 -5.35 6.34 -8.37
N ILE A 76 -5.22 5.25 -9.13
CA ILE A 76 -3.91 4.79 -9.64
C ILE A 76 -3.19 5.95 -10.34
N ASP A 77 -3.94 6.84 -10.99
CA ASP A 77 -3.42 8.03 -11.66
C ASP A 77 -2.70 8.99 -10.70
N ASP A 78 -3.18 9.14 -9.45
CA ASP A 78 -2.51 9.98 -8.45
C ASP A 78 -1.16 9.39 -8.01
N ILE A 79 -1.06 8.06 -8.00
CA ILE A 79 0.17 7.33 -7.66
C ILE A 79 1.15 7.36 -8.85
N CYS A 80 0.65 7.16 -10.08
CA CYS A 80 1.47 7.16 -11.29
C CYS A 80 2.06 8.54 -11.64
N ARG A 81 1.45 9.65 -11.23
CA ARG A 81 2.01 11.00 -11.44
C ARG A 81 3.32 11.26 -10.71
N HIS A 82 3.63 10.48 -9.66
CA HIS A 82 4.85 10.65 -8.86
C HIS A 82 5.96 9.66 -9.22
N ALA A 83 5.68 8.66 -10.07
CA ALA A 83 6.63 7.61 -10.44
C ALA A 83 7.34 7.89 -11.79
N CYS A 84 7.48 9.17 -12.17
CA CYS A 84 8.17 9.60 -13.39
C CYS A 84 9.20 10.67 -13.09
#